data_AF-D3E4W5-F1
#
_entry.id   AF-D3E4W5-F1
#
_cell.length_a   1.000
_cell.length_b   1.000
_cell.length_c   1.000
_cell.angle_alpha   90.00
_cell.angle_beta   90.00
_cell.angle_gamma   90.00
#
_symmetry.space_group_name_H-M   'P 1'
#
loop_
_entity.id
_entity.type
_entity.pdbx_description
1 polymer ?
#
loop_
_entity_poly.entity_id
_entity_poly.type
_entity_poly.pdbx_seq_one_letter_code
_entity_poly.pdbx_strand_id
1 'polypeptide(L)'
;MGSKNFQYLDELIHSSANEIILDSDIVLDFDEESEYDDGIKLDVDDLTIDGNGHVIDAKDGLCRLKNHAKNITFKNLCFKNFKSKFPISNQSGDLIFENCRFIHNQGTIYNYFGNIWLKNCCFYRNYLSRSSSGYSVCIYNAKDSKAFVSDSHFYQNEVNYPHYGLILNDGLIEVKNSIFHENKGEDCEICVIFNRKGELLVDNCKFKDNKNVYCSYDFAELIVSILNEAGKVSLSNSTFENENRILGSIKNMGICRIIDCKFKDSLIYNSQWYSSVSRPDELDFGPYLEVEDSSFANKYDEGVIANSGLCKIASCNIDGRSYLNNDDVLFIDEKDFNLLKDNIINSGEIVFDYDRDVPIYESFKGHGKSNGTNSNLEDDLDNDKSDDGYPPLGALFR
;
A
#
# COMPACT_ATOMS: atom_id res chain seq x y z
N MET A 1 -15.66 25.87 -26.58
CA MET A 1 -14.87 25.03 -27.50
C MET A 1 -15.51 23.65 -27.48
N GLY A 2 -15.58 22.95 -28.62
CA GLY A 2 -16.13 21.59 -28.65
C GLY A 2 -15.15 20.60 -28.06
N SER A 3 -15.64 19.52 -27.44
CA SER A 3 -14.83 18.36 -27.09
C SER A 3 -14.57 17.48 -28.32
N LYS A 4 -13.55 16.63 -28.23
CA LYS A 4 -13.25 15.55 -29.17
C LYS A 4 -13.51 14.20 -28.50
N ASN A 5 -13.53 13.13 -29.28
CA ASN A 5 -13.80 11.78 -28.80
C ASN A 5 -12.51 10.94 -28.68
N PHE A 6 -12.62 9.71 -28.21
CA PHE A 6 -11.48 8.82 -28.02
C PHE A 6 -10.88 8.38 -29.36
N GLN A 7 -11.68 8.24 -30.41
CA GLN A 7 -11.17 8.01 -31.77
C GLN A 7 -10.17 9.09 -32.20
N TYR A 8 -10.47 10.36 -31.96
CA TYR A 8 -9.53 11.44 -32.26
C TYR A 8 -8.22 11.32 -31.47
N LEU A 9 -8.28 10.97 -30.18
CA LEU A 9 -7.07 10.77 -29.37
C LEU A 9 -6.24 9.59 -29.89
N ASP A 10 -6.90 8.49 -30.25
CA ASP A 10 -6.27 7.30 -30.80
C ASP A 10 -5.57 7.60 -32.14
N GLU A 11 -6.22 8.34 -33.04
CA GLU A 11 -5.63 8.81 -34.29
C GLU A 11 -4.41 9.71 -34.06
N LEU A 12 -4.44 10.59 -33.04
CA LEU A 12 -3.29 11.42 -32.68
C LEU A 12 -2.11 10.57 -32.20
N ILE A 13 -2.35 9.60 -31.31
CA ILE A 13 -1.32 8.70 -30.77
C ILE A 13 -0.62 7.94 -31.90
N HIS A 14 -1.38 7.51 -32.91
CA HIS A 14 -0.88 6.75 -34.05
C HIS A 14 -0.47 7.61 -35.26
N SER A 15 -0.43 8.94 -35.12
CA SER A 15 -0.12 9.85 -36.23
C SER A 15 1.37 9.93 -36.60
N SER A 16 2.23 9.14 -35.95
CA SER A 16 3.70 9.24 -35.98
C SER A 16 4.28 10.53 -35.37
N ALA A 17 3.47 11.32 -34.67
CA ALA A 17 3.97 12.47 -33.90
C ALA A 17 4.59 11.98 -32.59
N ASN A 18 5.74 12.56 -32.21
CA ASN A 18 6.36 12.28 -30.92
C ASN A 18 5.88 13.25 -29.82
N GLU A 19 5.23 14.35 -30.20
CA GLU A 19 4.62 15.31 -29.29
C GLU A 19 3.20 15.62 -29.76
N ILE A 20 2.25 15.46 -28.85
CA ILE A 20 0.83 15.78 -29.03
C ILE A 20 0.50 16.85 -28.00
N ILE A 21 -0.07 17.97 -28.44
CA ILE A 21 -0.61 19.01 -27.56
C ILE A 21 -2.13 19.01 -27.76
N LEU A 22 -2.87 18.68 -26.71
CA LEU A 22 -4.34 18.70 -26.77
C LEU A 22 -4.83 20.16 -26.88
N ASP A 23 -5.76 20.37 -27.80
CA ASP A 23 -6.43 21.66 -28.05
C ASP A 23 -7.88 21.69 -27.55
N SER A 24 -8.32 20.57 -26.97
CA SER A 24 -9.69 20.31 -26.55
C SER A 24 -9.74 19.17 -25.55
N ASP A 25 -10.82 19.11 -24.77
CA ASP A 25 -11.10 17.96 -23.91
C ASP A 25 -11.44 16.73 -24.76
N ILE A 26 -10.97 15.57 -24.34
CA ILE A 26 -11.28 14.26 -24.90
C ILE A 26 -12.36 13.62 -24.04
N VAL A 27 -13.46 13.24 -24.64
CA VAL A 27 -14.64 12.77 -23.92
C VAL A 27 -15.16 11.52 -24.61
N LEU A 28 -15.30 10.42 -23.85
CA LEU A 28 -15.85 9.19 -24.39
C LEU A 28 -17.27 9.44 -24.90
N ASP A 29 -17.50 9.11 -26.16
CA ASP A 29 -18.83 9.13 -26.75
C ASP A 29 -19.56 7.80 -26.51
N PHE A 30 -20.89 7.87 -26.45
CA PHE A 30 -21.71 6.66 -26.25
C PHE A 30 -21.54 5.66 -27.40
N ASP A 31 -21.39 6.17 -28.61
CA ASP A 31 -21.28 5.35 -29.82
C ASP A 31 -19.89 4.67 -29.97
N GLU A 32 -18.87 5.08 -29.20
CA GLU A 32 -17.51 4.50 -29.24
C GLU A 32 -17.16 3.64 -28.01
N GLU A 33 -18.06 3.53 -27.01
CA GLU A 33 -17.80 2.79 -25.77
C GLU A 33 -17.40 1.33 -26.05
N SER A 34 -18.14 0.64 -26.92
CA SER A 34 -17.82 -0.75 -27.29
C SER A 34 -16.56 -0.90 -28.14
N GLU A 35 -16.17 0.15 -28.88
CA GLU A 35 -14.94 0.13 -29.69
C GLU A 35 -13.70 0.25 -28.79
N TYR A 36 -13.82 1.04 -27.73
CA TYR A 36 -12.74 1.31 -26.78
C TYR A 36 -12.88 0.59 -25.44
N ASP A 37 -13.68 -0.47 -25.37
CA ASP A 37 -13.83 -1.32 -24.18
C ASP A 37 -12.50 -1.96 -23.77
N ASP A 38 -11.67 -2.30 -24.76
CA ASP A 38 -10.29 -2.76 -24.56
C ASP A 38 -9.30 -1.62 -24.33
N GLY A 39 -9.71 -0.37 -24.53
CA GLY A 39 -8.88 0.80 -24.37
C GLY A 39 -7.97 1.12 -25.56
N ILE A 40 -7.38 2.32 -25.50
CA ILE A 40 -6.39 2.80 -26.45
C ILE A 40 -5.03 2.20 -26.08
N LYS A 41 -4.36 1.65 -27.09
CA LYS A 41 -3.01 1.10 -26.94
C LYS A 41 -1.99 2.22 -27.14
N LEU A 42 -1.01 2.31 -26.24
CA LEU A 42 0.16 3.18 -26.40
C LEU A 42 1.31 2.28 -26.83
N ASP A 43 1.53 2.17 -28.14
CA ASP A 43 2.56 1.31 -28.74
C ASP A 43 3.54 2.05 -29.67
N VAL A 44 3.56 3.38 -29.55
CA VAL A 44 4.54 4.28 -30.18
C VAL A 44 5.52 4.77 -29.13
N ASP A 45 6.81 4.44 -29.30
CA ASP A 45 7.89 4.86 -28.40
C ASP A 45 8.11 6.39 -28.43
N ASP A 46 8.68 6.92 -27.34
CA ASP A 46 9.13 8.32 -27.21
C ASP A 46 8.00 9.36 -27.41
N LEU A 47 6.77 8.99 -27.05
CA LEU A 47 5.60 9.84 -27.17
C LEU A 47 5.37 10.72 -25.93
N THR A 48 5.19 12.02 -26.16
CA THR A 48 4.74 12.98 -25.14
C THR A 48 3.34 13.50 -25.48
N ILE A 49 2.41 13.39 -24.55
CA ILE A 49 1.06 13.95 -24.62
C ILE A 49 0.94 15.07 -23.59
N ASP A 50 0.97 16.32 -24.06
CA ASP A 50 0.66 17.50 -23.27
C ASP A 50 -0.86 17.74 -23.27
N GLY A 51 -1.46 17.56 -22.10
CA GLY A 51 -2.86 17.89 -21.91
C GLY A 51 -3.15 19.37 -22.03
N ASN A 52 -2.16 20.25 -21.85
CA ASN A 52 -2.35 21.71 -21.89
C ASN A 52 -3.53 22.18 -21.00
N GLY A 53 -3.75 21.48 -19.87
CA GLY A 53 -4.84 21.73 -18.93
C GLY A 53 -6.18 21.05 -19.27
N HIS A 54 -6.29 20.35 -20.39
CA HIS A 54 -7.48 19.63 -20.82
C HIS A 54 -7.73 18.33 -20.04
N VAL A 55 -8.90 17.74 -20.29
CA VAL A 55 -9.40 16.55 -19.60
C VAL A 55 -9.54 15.39 -20.60
N ILE A 56 -9.17 14.18 -20.16
CA ILE A 56 -9.67 12.92 -20.73
C ILE A 56 -10.75 12.40 -19.77
N ASP A 57 -12.02 12.51 -20.17
CA ASP A 57 -13.19 12.10 -19.38
C ASP A 57 -13.80 10.84 -20.01
N ALA A 58 -13.70 9.72 -19.30
CA ALA A 58 -14.26 8.45 -19.76
C ALA A 58 -15.79 8.36 -19.56
N LYS A 59 -16.44 9.38 -18.98
CA LYS A 59 -17.90 9.40 -18.70
C LYS A 59 -18.43 8.12 -18.05
N ASP A 60 -17.71 7.64 -17.04
CA ASP A 60 -18.01 6.38 -16.35
C ASP A 60 -17.85 5.11 -17.22
N GLY A 61 -17.19 5.20 -18.37
CA GLY A 61 -16.88 4.08 -19.25
C GLY A 61 -15.72 3.20 -18.76
N LEU A 62 -15.60 2.02 -19.38
CA LEU A 62 -14.60 1.00 -19.06
C LEU A 62 -13.28 1.13 -19.82
N CYS A 63 -13.14 2.17 -20.63
CA CYS A 63 -11.96 2.41 -21.45
C CYS A 63 -10.66 2.41 -20.63
N ARG A 64 -9.56 2.01 -21.28
CA ARG A 64 -8.22 1.93 -20.69
C ARG A 64 -7.19 2.63 -21.57
N LEU A 65 -6.06 3.00 -20.97
CA LEU A 65 -4.83 3.33 -21.68
C LEU A 65 -3.81 2.23 -21.36
N LYS A 66 -3.43 1.44 -22.37
CA LYS A 66 -2.55 0.28 -22.22
C LYS A 66 -1.16 0.60 -22.78
N ASN A 67 -0.18 0.87 -21.93
CA ASN A 67 1.18 1.13 -22.35
C ASN A 67 1.94 -0.17 -22.65
N HIS A 68 2.42 -0.29 -23.88
CA HIS A 68 3.37 -1.30 -24.33
C HIS A 68 4.67 -0.68 -24.89
N ALA A 69 4.72 0.65 -24.99
CA ALA A 69 5.83 1.40 -25.53
C ALA A 69 6.81 1.87 -24.45
N LYS A 70 7.90 2.49 -24.89
CA LYS A 70 8.95 3.08 -24.06
C LYS A 70 8.82 4.58 -24.02
N ASN A 71 9.21 5.16 -22.89
CA ASN A 71 9.36 6.61 -22.70
C ASN A 71 8.07 7.41 -22.99
N ILE A 72 6.93 6.90 -22.54
CA ILE A 72 5.65 7.59 -22.70
C ILE A 72 5.47 8.61 -21.59
N THR A 73 5.15 9.85 -21.96
CA THR A 73 4.96 10.95 -21.00
C THR A 73 3.58 11.58 -21.17
N PHE A 74 2.80 11.63 -20.10
CA PHE A 74 1.62 12.47 -19.98
C PHE A 74 1.96 13.68 -19.10
N LYS A 75 1.72 14.89 -19.58
CA LYS A 75 1.92 16.11 -18.77
C LYS A 75 0.70 17.04 -18.78
N ASN A 76 0.46 17.74 -17.67
CA ASN A 76 -0.58 18.77 -17.53
C ASN A 76 -2.00 18.30 -17.90
N LEU A 77 -2.35 17.06 -17.56
CA LEU A 77 -3.58 16.41 -18.00
C LEU A 77 -4.45 15.97 -16.83
N CYS A 78 -5.77 15.95 -17.02
CA CYS A 78 -6.72 15.42 -16.05
C CYS A 78 -7.40 14.15 -16.58
N PHE A 79 -7.22 13.02 -15.90
CA PHE A 79 -7.93 11.76 -16.14
C PHE A 79 -9.12 11.66 -15.20
N LYS A 80 -10.32 11.51 -15.76
CA LYS A 80 -11.56 11.63 -14.98
C LYS A 80 -12.59 10.55 -15.33
N ASN A 81 -13.32 10.09 -14.30
CA ASN A 81 -14.48 9.20 -14.41
C ASN A 81 -14.20 7.87 -15.13
N PHE A 82 -13.03 7.28 -14.97
CA PHE A 82 -12.78 5.94 -15.49
C PHE A 82 -13.35 4.87 -14.55
N LYS A 83 -14.20 3.97 -15.04
CA LYS A 83 -14.78 2.85 -14.27
C LYS A 83 -14.08 1.51 -14.47
N SER A 84 -13.09 1.47 -15.37
CA SER A 84 -12.18 0.34 -15.45
C SER A 84 -11.50 0.10 -14.09
N LYS A 85 -11.28 -1.18 -13.76
CA LYS A 85 -10.44 -1.62 -12.63
C LYS A 85 -9.05 -0.99 -12.69
N PHE A 86 -8.49 -0.91 -13.91
CA PHE A 86 -7.18 -0.34 -14.18
C PHE A 86 -7.29 0.56 -15.41
N PRO A 87 -7.72 1.81 -15.23
CA PRO A 87 -7.85 2.78 -16.31
C PRO A 87 -6.56 2.99 -17.07
N ILE A 88 -5.43 2.92 -16.37
CA ILE A 88 -4.11 3.02 -16.96
C ILE A 88 -3.35 1.75 -16.58
N SER A 89 -2.78 1.09 -17.57
CA SER A 89 -2.00 -0.12 -17.37
C SER A 89 -0.66 -0.02 -18.06
N ASN A 90 0.42 -0.14 -17.29
CA ASN A 90 1.77 -0.20 -17.78
C ASN A 90 2.21 -1.67 -17.92
N GLN A 91 2.14 -2.19 -19.14
CA GLN A 91 2.51 -3.58 -19.45
C GLN A 91 3.99 -3.73 -19.76
N SER A 92 4.68 -2.64 -20.12
CA SER A 92 6.13 -2.61 -20.30
C SER A 92 6.64 -1.17 -20.38
N GLY A 93 7.95 -1.01 -20.23
CA GLY A 93 8.62 0.27 -20.49
C GLY A 93 8.38 1.32 -19.41
N ASP A 94 8.68 2.57 -19.80
CA ASP A 94 8.71 3.72 -18.92
C ASP A 94 7.48 4.59 -19.18
N LEU A 95 6.67 4.81 -18.13
CA LEU A 95 5.46 5.62 -18.18
C LEU A 95 5.52 6.75 -17.16
N ILE A 96 5.53 7.99 -17.64
CA ILE A 96 5.78 9.19 -16.85
C ILE A 96 4.51 10.05 -16.81
N PHE A 97 4.13 10.50 -15.62
CA PHE A 97 3.08 11.49 -15.40
C PHE A 97 3.65 12.72 -14.69
N GLU A 98 3.47 13.89 -15.28
CA GLU A 98 3.95 15.17 -14.74
C GLU A 98 2.80 16.17 -14.63
N ASN A 99 2.54 16.70 -13.43
CA ASN A 99 1.45 17.65 -13.20
C ASN A 99 0.06 17.11 -13.60
N CYS A 100 -0.16 15.79 -13.45
CA CYS A 100 -1.40 15.14 -13.83
C CYS A 100 -2.37 15.01 -12.66
N ARG A 101 -3.67 14.95 -12.97
CA ARG A 101 -4.75 14.78 -11.99
C ARG A 101 -5.56 13.53 -12.30
N PHE A 102 -5.87 12.74 -11.29
CA PHE A 102 -6.70 11.54 -11.36
C PHE A 102 -7.90 11.72 -10.45
N ILE A 103 -9.08 11.91 -11.05
CA ILE A 103 -10.28 12.34 -10.33
C ILE A 103 -11.45 11.37 -10.57
N HIS A 104 -12.08 10.91 -9.49
CA HIS A 104 -13.32 10.11 -9.55
C HIS A 104 -13.20 8.79 -10.35
N ASN A 105 -12.02 8.16 -10.34
CA ASN A 105 -11.80 6.89 -11.02
C ASN A 105 -12.04 5.70 -10.08
N GLN A 106 -12.42 4.52 -10.61
CA GLN A 106 -12.60 3.27 -9.83
C GLN A 106 -11.33 2.41 -9.64
N GLY A 107 -10.25 2.87 -10.24
CA GLY A 107 -8.87 2.44 -10.11
C GLY A 107 -8.03 3.56 -10.68
N THR A 108 -6.71 3.44 -10.73
CA THR A 108 -5.96 4.45 -11.47
C THR A 108 -4.86 3.83 -12.29
N ILE A 109 -3.86 3.24 -11.66
CA ILE A 109 -2.64 2.79 -12.33
C ILE A 109 -2.30 1.36 -11.93
N TYR A 110 -2.08 0.52 -12.94
CA TYR A 110 -1.59 -0.85 -12.79
C TYR A 110 -0.23 -0.99 -13.47
N ASN A 111 0.84 -1.08 -12.68
CA ASN A 111 2.19 -1.30 -13.16
C ASN A 111 2.53 -2.78 -13.11
N TYR A 112 2.64 -3.43 -14.28
CA TYR A 112 2.82 -4.88 -14.35
C TYR A 112 4.27 -5.30 -14.63
N PHE A 113 4.90 -4.76 -15.68
CA PHE A 113 6.30 -5.06 -16.02
C PHE A 113 7.08 -3.83 -16.50
N GLY A 114 7.04 -2.74 -15.72
CA GLY A 114 7.71 -1.51 -16.13
C GLY A 114 8.01 -0.57 -14.98
N ASN A 115 8.36 0.66 -15.37
CA ASN A 115 8.65 1.73 -14.45
C ASN A 115 7.59 2.82 -14.60
N ILE A 116 7.09 3.33 -13.48
CA ILE A 116 6.19 4.48 -13.46
C ILE A 116 6.80 5.62 -12.66
N TRP A 117 6.71 6.83 -13.20
CA TRP A 117 7.06 8.07 -12.50
C TRP A 117 5.81 8.94 -12.35
N LEU A 118 5.51 9.31 -11.11
CA LEU A 118 4.42 10.22 -10.74
C LEU A 118 5.05 11.44 -10.10
N LYS A 119 5.11 12.54 -10.85
CA LYS A 119 5.73 13.80 -10.40
C LYS A 119 4.67 14.88 -10.30
N ASN A 120 4.56 15.50 -9.13
CA ASN A 120 3.58 16.57 -8.88
C ASN A 120 2.15 16.16 -9.30
N CYS A 121 1.76 14.92 -8.99
CA CYS A 121 0.47 14.37 -9.38
C CYS A 121 -0.55 14.49 -8.24
N CYS A 122 -1.83 14.50 -8.59
CA CYS A 122 -2.93 14.61 -7.63
C CYS A 122 -3.94 13.49 -7.85
N PHE A 123 -4.17 12.68 -6.82
CA PHE A 123 -5.17 11.63 -6.77
C PHE A 123 -6.29 12.04 -5.81
N TYR A 124 -7.46 12.34 -6.36
CA TYR A 124 -8.56 12.94 -5.63
C TYR A 124 -9.86 12.17 -5.82
N ARG A 125 -10.48 11.76 -4.71
CA ARG A 125 -11.81 11.11 -4.70
C ARG A 125 -11.91 9.94 -5.68
N ASN A 126 -10.85 9.18 -5.82
CA ASN A 126 -10.93 7.90 -6.52
C ASN A 126 -11.65 6.90 -5.60
N TYR A 127 -12.59 6.13 -6.16
CA TYR A 127 -13.49 5.24 -5.42
C TYR A 127 -13.23 3.80 -5.81
N LEU A 128 -12.46 3.09 -5.01
CA LEU A 128 -11.90 1.79 -5.34
C LEU A 128 -12.86 0.70 -4.84
N SER A 129 -13.88 0.41 -5.65
CA SER A 129 -14.90 -0.60 -5.33
C SER A 129 -14.49 -2.01 -5.71
N ARG A 130 -15.05 -3.01 -5.02
CA ARG A 130 -14.97 -4.44 -5.36
C ARG A 130 -15.05 -4.70 -6.87
N SER A 131 -13.97 -5.27 -7.42
CA SER A 131 -14.01 -5.94 -8.71
C SER A 131 -14.09 -7.45 -8.51
N SER A 132 -14.69 -8.18 -9.45
CA SER A 132 -14.76 -9.66 -9.42
C SER A 132 -13.38 -10.33 -9.39
N SER A 133 -12.34 -9.63 -9.83
CA SER A 133 -10.96 -10.11 -9.92
C SER A 133 -10.04 -9.59 -8.80
N GLY A 134 -10.63 -9.09 -7.70
CA GLY A 134 -9.97 -9.10 -6.40
C GLY A 134 -8.91 -8.04 -6.12
N TYR A 135 -8.79 -6.94 -6.87
CA TYR A 135 -7.91 -5.82 -6.44
C TYR A 135 -8.55 -4.48 -6.77
N SER A 136 -8.62 -3.58 -5.81
CA SER A 136 -9.15 -2.22 -6.02
C SER A 136 -8.23 -1.23 -5.32
N VAL A 137 -7.25 -0.74 -6.08
CA VAL A 137 -6.19 0.15 -5.59
C VAL A 137 -5.99 1.33 -6.53
N CYS A 138 -5.52 2.44 -6.00
CA CYS A 138 -5.17 3.61 -6.79
C CYS A 138 -3.90 3.31 -7.61
N ILE A 139 -2.89 2.73 -6.97
CA ILE A 139 -1.66 2.28 -7.63
C ILE A 139 -1.40 0.83 -7.23
N TYR A 140 -1.30 -0.06 -8.21
CA TYR A 140 -0.72 -1.38 -8.03
C TYR A 140 0.66 -1.44 -8.68
N ASN A 141 1.67 -1.80 -7.90
CA ASN A 141 3.01 -2.07 -8.40
C ASN A 141 3.34 -3.55 -8.24
N ALA A 142 3.28 -4.28 -9.35
CA ALA A 142 3.50 -5.71 -9.35
C ALA A 142 4.94 -6.09 -9.01
N LYS A 143 5.16 -7.39 -8.78
CA LYS A 143 6.49 -7.98 -8.65
C LYS A 143 7.36 -7.60 -9.86
N ASP A 144 8.65 -7.34 -9.61
CA ASP A 144 9.66 -6.94 -10.60
C ASP A 144 9.43 -5.56 -11.26
N SER A 145 8.38 -4.83 -10.88
CA SER A 145 8.10 -3.46 -11.34
C SER A 145 8.58 -2.38 -10.36
N LYS A 146 8.77 -1.16 -10.87
CA LYS A 146 9.20 0.00 -10.06
C LYS A 146 8.23 1.17 -10.19
N ALA A 147 7.89 1.81 -9.08
CA ALA A 147 7.17 3.09 -9.11
C ALA A 147 7.89 4.16 -8.29
N PHE A 148 7.95 5.37 -8.83
CA PHE A 148 8.56 6.54 -8.20
C PHE A 148 7.51 7.62 -8.07
N VAL A 149 7.15 7.97 -6.84
CA VAL A 149 6.12 8.96 -6.52
C VAL A 149 6.78 10.14 -5.81
N SER A 150 6.63 11.33 -6.37
CA SER A 150 7.28 12.53 -5.85
C SER A 150 6.35 13.73 -5.89
N ASP A 151 6.41 14.55 -4.83
CA ASP A 151 5.70 15.83 -4.71
C ASP A 151 4.19 15.69 -4.97
N SER A 152 3.61 14.53 -4.63
CA SER A 152 2.26 14.15 -5.04
C SER A 152 1.27 14.16 -3.88
N HIS A 153 -0.01 14.36 -4.19
CA HIS A 153 -1.09 14.51 -3.22
C HIS A 153 -2.13 13.42 -3.41
N PHE A 154 -2.42 12.67 -2.35
CA PHE A 154 -3.47 11.65 -2.29
C PHE A 154 -4.47 12.04 -1.22
N TYR A 155 -5.68 12.44 -1.64
CA TYR A 155 -6.69 12.87 -0.67
C TYR A 155 -8.12 12.54 -1.03
N GLN A 156 -8.90 12.30 0.02
CA GLN A 156 -10.31 11.90 -0.07
C GLN A 156 -10.54 10.70 -0.98
N ASN A 157 -9.52 9.87 -1.21
CA ASN A 157 -9.70 8.61 -1.92
C ASN A 157 -10.33 7.59 -0.99
N GLU A 158 -11.06 6.66 -1.57
CA GLU A 158 -11.89 5.71 -0.85
C GLU A 158 -11.60 4.29 -1.33
N VAL A 159 -11.25 3.41 -0.41
CA VAL A 159 -11.11 1.97 -0.65
C VAL A 159 -12.32 1.28 -0.06
N ASN A 160 -13.11 0.60 -0.89
CA ASN A 160 -14.25 -0.20 -0.46
C ASN A 160 -14.01 -1.66 -0.86
N TYR A 161 -12.93 -2.23 -0.33
CA TYR A 161 -12.61 -3.65 -0.48
C TYR A 161 -11.63 -4.16 0.59
N PRO A 162 -11.85 -5.39 1.11
CA PRO A 162 -10.98 -6.02 2.11
C PRO A 162 -9.55 -6.28 1.65
N HIS A 163 -8.62 -5.96 2.56
CA HIS A 163 -7.19 -6.28 2.51
C HIS A 163 -6.38 -5.48 1.47
N TYR A 164 -6.79 -4.26 1.12
CA TYR A 164 -5.98 -3.40 0.23
C TYR A 164 -5.77 -2.00 0.77
N GLY A 165 -4.67 -1.39 0.30
CA GLY A 165 -4.41 0.03 0.49
C GLY A 165 -4.63 0.84 -0.78
N LEU A 166 -4.55 2.17 -0.66
CA LEU A 166 -4.54 3.03 -1.85
C LEU A 166 -3.38 2.68 -2.79
N ILE A 167 -2.24 2.32 -2.21
CA ILE A 167 -1.09 1.80 -2.93
C ILE A 167 -0.87 0.36 -2.47
N LEU A 168 -0.80 -0.59 -3.40
CA LEU A 168 -0.39 -1.96 -3.15
C LEU A 168 0.94 -2.24 -3.87
N ASN A 169 1.92 -2.71 -3.11
CA ASN A 169 3.28 -2.95 -3.58
C ASN A 169 3.75 -4.40 -3.40
N ASP A 170 4.15 -4.99 -4.52
CA ASP A 170 4.90 -6.25 -4.60
C ASP A 170 6.30 -6.09 -5.23
N GLY A 171 6.61 -4.92 -5.78
CA GLY A 171 7.88 -4.58 -6.41
C GLY A 171 8.67 -3.55 -5.59
N LEU A 172 9.30 -2.59 -6.25
CA LEU A 172 9.95 -1.44 -5.61
C LEU A 172 9.07 -0.19 -5.73
N ILE A 173 8.70 0.43 -4.62
CA ILE A 173 8.11 1.77 -4.61
C ILE A 173 8.99 2.74 -3.81
N GLU A 174 9.25 3.91 -4.40
CA GLU A 174 9.81 5.06 -3.72
C GLU A 174 8.78 6.18 -3.66
N VAL A 175 8.50 6.71 -2.47
CA VAL A 175 7.58 7.83 -2.23
C VAL A 175 8.33 8.96 -1.53
N LYS A 176 8.35 10.13 -2.15
CA LYS A 176 9.06 11.32 -1.66
C LYS A 176 8.18 12.55 -1.62
N ASN A 177 8.37 13.40 -0.60
CA ASN A 177 7.76 14.73 -0.51
C ASN A 177 6.24 14.73 -0.74
N SER A 178 5.56 13.65 -0.39
CA SER A 178 4.16 13.44 -0.77
C SER A 178 3.24 13.53 0.44
N ILE A 179 1.98 13.90 0.19
CA ILE A 179 0.97 14.10 1.23
C ILE A 179 -0.19 13.13 1.02
N PHE A 180 -0.49 12.36 2.05
CA PHE A 180 -1.64 11.46 2.12
C PHE A 180 -2.58 11.94 3.21
N HIS A 181 -3.75 12.47 2.84
CA HIS A 181 -4.69 12.94 3.86
C HIS A 181 -6.16 12.71 3.56
N GLU A 182 -6.95 12.53 4.62
CA GLU A 182 -8.41 12.32 4.53
C GLU A 182 -8.81 11.14 3.61
N ASN A 183 -7.91 10.20 3.36
CA ASN A 183 -8.27 8.99 2.63
C ASN A 183 -9.04 8.06 3.56
N LYS A 184 -10.06 7.40 3.02
CA LYS A 184 -10.90 6.51 3.81
C LYS A 184 -10.93 5.08 3.29
N GLY A 185 -11.03 4.16 4.24
CA GLY A 185 -11.48 2.80 3.98
C GLY A 185 -12.93 2.56 4.41
N GLU A 186 -13.64 1.67 3.73
CA GLU A 186 -14.92 1.10 4.17
C GLU A 186 -14.78 -0.42 4.36
N ASP A 187 -15.26 -0.94 5.49
CA ASP A 187 -15.57 -2.34 5.79
C ASP A 187 -14.44 -3.35 6.09
N CYS A 188 -13.17 -2.95 6.31
CA CYS A 188 -12.05 -3.93 6.45
C CYS A 188 -10.64 -3.34 6.75
N GLU A 189 -9.60 -4.21 6.87
CA GLU A 189 -8.16 -3.86 6.89
C GLU A 189 -7.79 -2.94 5.74
N ILE A 190 -7.72 -1.64 6.02
CA ILE A 190 -7.37 -0.67 5.01
C ILE A 190 -6.20 0.14 5.52
N CYS A 191 -5.21 0.26 4.66
CA CYS A 191 -4.07 1.12 4.85
C CYS A 191 -3.92 2.13 3.73
N VAL A 192 -3.11 3.16 3.93
CA VAL A 192 -2.76 4.06 2.82
C VAL A 192 -1.82 3.32 1.87
N ILE A 193 -0.80 2.66 2.41
CA ILE A 193 0.16 1.88 1.65
C ILE A 193 0.24 0.46 2.20
N PHE A 194 -0.06 -0.52 1.35
CA PHE A 194 0.14 -1.94 1.63
C PHE A 194 1.41 -2.42 0.91
N ASN A 195 2.49 -2.59 1.67
CA ASN A 195 3.69 -3.27 1.21
C ASN A 195 3.60 -4.77 1.51
N ARG A 196 3.29 -5.57 0.49
CA ARG A 196 3.03 -7.00 0.67
C ARG A 196 4.33 -7.79 0.73
N LYS A 197 5.07 -7.83 -0.38
CA LYS A 197 6.37 -8.52 -0.50
C LYS A 197 7.50 -7.65 -1.08
N GLY A 198 7.19 -6.40 -1.40
CA GLY A 198 8.09 -5.48 -2.08
C GLY A 198 9.08 -4.75 -1.17
N GLU A 199 9.87 -3.87 -1.78
CA GLU A 199 10.64 -2.83 -1.10
C GLU A 199 9.89 -1.50 -1.19
N LEU A 200 9.67 -0.86 -0.06
CA LEU A 200 9.01 0.43 0.06
C LEU A 200 9.96 1.43 0.73
N LEU A 201 10.28 2.51 0.02
CA LEU A 201 11.08 3.62 0.51
C LEU A 201 10.17 4.84 0.66
N VAL A 202 10.04 5.39 1.87
CA VAL A 202 9.20 6.57 2.15
C VAL A 202 10.07 7.64 2.80
N ASP A 203 10.18 8.79 2.16
CA ASP A 203 11.01 9.89 2.65
C ASP A 203 10.28 11.24 2.59
N ASN A 204 10.41 12.02 3.66
CA ASN A 204 9.82 13.35 3.78
C ASN A 204 8.32 13.39 3.41
N CYS A 205 7.56 12.39 3.84
CA CYS A 205 6.13 12.28 3.53
C CYS A 205 5.28 12.68 4.74
N LYS A 206 4.02 13.06 4.47
CA LYS A 206 3.04 13.39 5.49
C LYS A 206 1.78 12.54 5.36
N PHE A 207 1.44 11.81 6.42
CA PHE A 207 0.20 11.05 6.56
C PHE A 207 -0.68 11.76 7.59
N LYS A 208 -1.82 12.29 7.16
CA LYS A 208 -2.67 13.12 8.03
C LYS A 208 -4.15 12.78 7.94
N ASP A 209 -4.81 12.53 9.06
CA ASP A 209 -6.27 12.36 9.14
C ASP A 209 -6.84 11.36 8.13
N ASN A 210 -6.06 10.34 7.76
CA ASN A 210 -6.63 9.19 7.07
C ASN A 210 -7.62 8.52 8.04
N LYS A 211 -8.65 7.86 7.50
CA LYS A 211 -9.76 7.31 8.28
C LYS A 211 -10.12 5.92 7.78
N ASN A 212 -10.83 5.17 8.60
CA ASN A 212 -11.66 4.08 8.14
C ASN A 212 -13.02 4.30 8.77
N VAL A 213 -14.07 4.24 7.95
CA VAL A 213 -15.39 4.74 8.34
C VAL A 213 -16.16 3.69 9.13
N TYR A 214 -15.90 2.39 8.94
CA TYR A 214 -16.68 1.34 9.58
C TYR A 214 -15.98 -0.01 9.36
N CYS A 215 -15.70 -0.76 10.43
CA CYS A 215 -15.59 -2.22 10.34
C CYS A 215 -16.77 -2.76 11.17
N SER A 216 -17.65 -3.56 10.57
CA SER A 216 -18.70 -4.24 11.34
C SER A 216 -18.04 -5.04 12.48
N TYR A 217 -18.60 -4.90 13.68
CA TYR A 217 -18.01 -5.16 15.02
C TYR A 217 -17.30 -6.49 15.29
N ASP A 218 -17.31 -7.46 14.38
CA ASP A 218 -16.72 -8.79 14.59
C ASP A 218 -15.33 -8.96 13.93
N PHE A 219 -14.93 -8.04 13.04
CA PHE A 219 -13.64 -8.02 12.36
C PHE A 219 -13.04 -6.62 12.43
N ALA A 220 -12.79 -6.12 13.64
CA ALA A 220 -12.02 -4.90 13.84
C ALA A 220 -10.56 -5.14 13.46
N GLU A 221 -10.32 -5.45 12.20
CA GLU A 221 -9.01 -5.73 11.68
C GLU A 221 -8.21 -4.43 11.54
N LEU A 222 -6.89 -4.58 11.60
CA LEU A 222 -5.98 -3.53 12.00
C LEU A 222 -5.90 -2.43 10.93
N ILE A 223 -6.14 -1.19 11.35
CA ILE A 223 -6.15 -0.02 10.47
C ILE A 223 -4.85 0.75 10.70
N VAL A 224 -4.01 0.89 9.67
CA VAL A 224 -2.72 1.60 9.76
C VAL A 224 -2.49 2.49 8.55
N SER A 225 -1.64 3.51 8.66
CA SER A 225 -1.21 4.26 7.47
C SER A 225 -0.36 3.37 6.55
N ILE A 226 0.53 2.56 7.11
CA ILE A 226 1.38 1.63 6.35
C ILE A 226 1.28 0.22 6.94
N LEU A 227 0.96 -0.75 6.09
CA LEU A 227 1.03 -2.18 6.40
C LEU A 227 2.21 -2.79 5.65
N ASN A 228 3.17 -3.37 6.37
CA ASN A 228 4.23 -4.19 5.81
C ASN A 228 3.98 -5.65 6.19
N GLU A 229 3.55 -6.50 5.25
CA GLU A 229 3.23 -7.90 5.55
C GLU A 229 4.47 -8.80 5.55
N ALA A 230 5.28 -8.76 4.50
CA ALA A 230 6.47 -9.60 4.38
C ALA A 230 7.62 -8.90 3.63
N GLY A 231 7.45 -7.63 3.26
CA GLY A 231 8.43 -6.88 2.50
C GLY A 231 9.45 -6.14 3.37
N LYS A 232 10.21 -5.27 2.70
CA LYS A 232 11.16 -4.36 3.33
C LYS A 232 10.64 -2.93 3.27
N VAL A 233 10.63 -2.23 4.39
CA VAL A 233 10.23 -0.83 4.50
C VAL A 233 11.38 0.00 5.06
N SER A 234 11.66 1.14 4.45
CA SER A 234 12.54 2.17 5.00
C SER A 234 11.81 3.51 5.01
N LEU A 235 11.70 4.10 6.20
CA LEU A 235 10.97 5.33 6.47
C LEU A 235 11.94 6.37 7.02
N SER A 236 11.96 7.55 6.41
CA SER A 236 12.77 8.67 6.89
C SER A 236 12.01 10.00 6.84
N ASN A 237 12.33 10.89 7.78
CA ASN A 237 11.90 12.30 7.78
C ASN A 237 10.38 12.51 7.66
N SER A 238 9.57 11.52 8.04
CA SER A 238 8.15 11.49 7.72
C SER A 238 7.29 11.79 8.95
N THR A 239 6.11 12.36 8.73
CA THR A 239 5.19 12.75 9.80
C THR A 239 3.87 11.99 9.67
N PHE A 240 3.43 11.38 10.77
CA PHE A 240 2.14 10.71 10.93
C PHE A 240 1.31 11.50 11.96
N GLU A 241 0.21 12.11 11.52
CA GLU A 241 -0.69 12.93 12.35
C GLU A 241 -2.14 12.49 12.14
N ASN A 242 -2.65 11.56 12.94
CA ASN A 242 -4.02 11.07 12.77
C ASN A 242 -4.87 11.45 13.97
N GLU A 243 -5.71 12.48 13.87
CA GLU A 243 -6.58 12.85 15.01
C GLU A 243 -7.73 11.85 15.24
N ASN A 244 -7.92 10.90 14.31
CA ASN A 244 -8.97 9.89 14.38
C ASN A 244 -8.49 8.66 15.15
N ARG A 245 -9.23 8.32 16.20
CA ARG A 245 -8.96 7.26 17.19
C ARG A 245 -9.04 5.81 16.68
N ILE A 246 -8.78 5.55 15.40
CA ILE A 246 -8.96 4.18 14.88
C ILE A 246 -7.78 3.77 13.98
N LEU A 247 -6.77 4.63 13.81
CA LEU A 247 -5.69 4.40 12.87
C LEU A 247 -4.32 4.43 13.51
N GLY A 248 -3.68 3.27 13.47
CA GLY A 248 -2.27 3.13 13.73
C GLY A 248 -1.44 3.85 12.67
N SER A 249 -0.16 4.06 12.98
CA SER A 249 0.74 4.56 11.96
C SER A 249 1.24 3.41 11.09
N ILE A 250 1.79 2.38 11.71
CA ILE A 250 2.51 1.31 11.00
C ILE A 250 2.19 -0.05 11.63
N LYS A 251 1.93 -1.06 10.79
CA LYS A 251 2.01 -2.48 11.16
C LYS A 251 3.14 -3.13 10.38
N ASN A 252 4.06 -3.75 11.10
CA ASN A 252 5.20 -4.44 10.52
C ASN A 252 5.18 -5.93 10.84
N MET A 253 5.22 -6.72 9.78
CA MET A 253 5.40 -8.17 9.80
C MET A 253 6.56 -8.62 8.89
N GLY A 254 7.30 -7.66 8.31
CA GLY A 254 8.54 -7.89 7.56
C GLY A 254 9.73 -7.17 8.19
N ILE A 255 10.61 -6.61 7.35
CA ILE A 255 11.75 -5.79 7.80
C ILE A 255 11.36 -4.32 7.69
N CYS A 256 11.47 -3.56 8.78
CA CYS A 256 11.14 -2.14 8.81
C CYS A 256 12.24 -1.35 9.52
N ARG A 257 12.70 -0.27 8.88
CA ARG A 257 13.59 0.72 9.47
C ARG A 257 12.94 2.10 9.43
N ILE A 258 12.98 2.79 10.56
CA ILE A 258 12.35 4.10 10.78
C ILE A 258 13.40 5.05 11.35
N ILE A 259 13.63 6.19 10.69
CA ILE A 259 14.63 7.18 11.09
C ILE A 259 14.01 8.57 11.03
N ASP A 260 14.24 9.40 12.07
CA ASP A 260 13.80 10.81 12.10
C ASP A 260 12.31 10.98 11.72
N CYS A 261 11.46 10.07 12.19
CA CYS A 261 10.02 10.16 11.98
C CYS A 261 9.32 10.80 13.17
N LYS A 262 8.18 11.44 12.89
CA LYS A 262 7.34 12.08 13.90
C LYS A 262 5.97 11.43 13.90
N PHE A 263 5.58 10.90 15.05
CA PHE A 263 4.29 10.27 15.26
C PHE A 263 3.50 11.11 16.26
N LYS A 264 2.30 11.53 15.87
CA LYS A 264 1.47 12.40 16.69
C LYS A 264 0.02 11.98 16.63
N ASP A 265 -0.57 11.80 17.81
CA ASP A 265 -1.98 11.46 18.00
C ASP A 265 -2.43 10.15 17.32
N SER A 266 -1.49 9.31 16.87
CA SER A 266 -1.78 8.05 16.19
C SER A 266 -2.19 6.95 17.16
N LEU A 267 -3.14 6.09 16.77
CA LEU A 267 -3.78 5.13 17.66
C LEU A 267 -3.93 3.73 17.04
N ILE A 268 -3.17 2.75 17.52
CA ILE A 268 -3.42 1.33 17.21
C ILE A 268 -4.39 0.79 18.24
N TYR A 269 -5.62 0.56 17.80
CA TYR A 269 -6.60 -0.15 18.60
C TYR A 269 -6.18 -1.62 18.75
N ASN A 270 -6.10 -2.10 19.99
CA ASN A 270 -5.70 -3.45 20.35
C ASN A 270 -6.85 -4.45 20.09
N SER A 271 -7.13 -4.74 18.82
CA SER A 271 -8.03 -5.84 18.45
C SER A 271 -7.32 -7.17 18.69
N GLN A 272 -7.98 -8.12 19.36
CA GLN A 272 -7.47 -9.47 19.56
C GLN A 272 -7.03 -10.06 18.20
N TRP A 273 -5.74 -10.36 18.11
CA TRP A 273 -5.08 -10.77 16.88
C TRP A 273 -5.55 -12.16 16.47
N TYR A 274 -6.05 -12.29 15.23
CA TYR A 274 -6.19 -13.59 14.61
C TYR A 274 -4.80 -14.10 14.21
N SER A 275 -4.34 -15.14 14.92
CA SER A 275 -3.09 -15.87 14.71
C SER A 275 -3.01 -16.65 13.39
N SER A 276 -3.86 -16.34 12.41
CA SER A 276 -4.03 -17.12 11.19
C SER A 276 -3.27 -16.57 9.99
N VAL A 277 -2.56 -15.45 10.10
CA VAL A 277 -1.63 -15.06 9.05
C VAL A 277 -0.46 -16.04 9.10
N SER A 278 -0.46 -16.99 8.16
CA SER A 278 0.62 -17.95 7.96
C SER A 278 1.93 -17.18 7.93
N ARG A 279 2.82 -17.47 8.89
CA ARG A 279 4.17 -16.92 8.87
C ARG A 279 4.76 -17.25 7.51
N PRO A 280 5.28 -16.27 6.75
CA PRO A 280 5.95 -16.58 5.51
C PRO A 280 7.16 -17.44 5.84
N ASP A 281 7.13 -18.71 5.42
CA ASP A 281 8.24 -19.67 5.55
C ASP A 281 9.50 -19.21 4.77
N GLU A 282 9.41 -18.09 4.04
CA GLU A 282 10.40 -17.60 3.07
C GLU A 282 11.33 -16.49 3.60
N LEU A 283 11.16 -16.00 4.84
CA LEU A 283 12.07 -14.99 5.39
C LEU A 283 13.22 -15.65 6.18
N ASP A 284 14.43 -15.61 5.63
CA ASP A 284 15.67 -16.08 6.27
C ASP A 284 15.92 -15.43 7.65
N PHE A 285 15.35 -14.24 7.86
CA PHE A 285 15.33 -13.52 9.11
C PHE A 285 13.88 -13.16 9.45
N GLY A 286 13.40 -13.52 10.64
CA GLY A 286 12.05 -13.17 11.08
C GLY A 286 11.78 -11.65 11.04
N PRO A 287 10.53 -11.22 11.27
CA PRO A 287 10.17 -9.81 11.28
C PRO A 287 11.11 -8.99 12.17
N TYR A 288 11.55 -7.83 11.69
CA TYR A 288 12.51 -6.97 12.38
C TYR A 288 12.11 -5.51 12.25
N LEU A 289 12.13 -4.79 13.36
CA LEU A 289 11.86 -3.35 13.44
C LEU A 289 13.04 -2.62 14.06
N GLU A 290 13.57 -1.63 13.35
CA GLU A 290 14.56 -0.68 13.86
C GLU A 290 13.98 0.74 13.84
N VAL A 291 14.03 1.42 14.98
CA VAL A 291 13.56 2.81 15.14
C VAL A 291 14.66 3.67 15.73
N GLU A 292 15.06 4.71 15.00
CA GLU A 292 16.14 5.62 15.37
C GLU A 292 15.68 7.07 15.28
N ASP A 293 16.18 7.91 16.20
CA ASP A 293 16.04 9.38 16.17
C ASP A 293 14.61 9.90 15.97
N SER A 294 13.60 9.12 16.37
CA SER A 294 12.19 9.40 16.10
C SER A 294 11.47 9.96 17.33
N SER A 295 10.36 10.66 17.11
CA SER A 295 9.55 11.24 18.19
C SER A 295 8.11 10.74 18.19
N PHE A 296 7.59 10.50 19.39
CA PHE A 296 6.25 9.99 19.63
C PHE A 296 5.54 10.92 20.61
N ALA A 297 4.45 11.52 20.16
CA ALA A 297 3.68 12.52 20.90
C ALA A 297 2.18 12.23 20.81
N ASN A 298 1.68 11.31 21.62
CA ASN A 298 0.28 10.87 21.58
C ASN A 298 -0.55 11.45 22.72
N LYS A 299 -1.73 11.97 22.38
CA LYS A 299 -2.74 12.32 23.38
C LYS A 299 -3.31 11.11 24.14
N TYR A 300 -3.24 9.93 23.53
CA TYR A 300 -3.89 8.70 23.98
C TYR A 300 -2.86 7.66 24.43
N ASP A 301 -3.22 6.89 25.46
CA ASP A 301 -2.38 5.83 26.03
C ASP A 301 -2.48 4.56 25.17
N GLU A 302 -2.09 4.63 23.89
CA GLU A 302 -2.17 3.50 22.94
C GLU A 302 -0.96 3.40 22.00
N GLY A 303 -0.86 2.26 21.31
CA GLY A 303 0.29 1.91 20.46
C GLY A 303 0.37 2.74 19.18
N VAL A 304 1.58 3.09 18.73
CA VAL A 304 1.79 3.81 17.45
C VAL A 304 2.18 2.89 16.30
N ILE A 305 3.00 1.90 16.63
CA ILE A 305 3.55 0.90 15.72
C ILE A 305 3.25 -0.48 16.29
N ALA A 306 2.73 -1.38 15.46
CA ALA A 306 2.59 -2.80 15.74
C ALA A 306 3.71 -3.57 15.03
N ASN A 307 4.39 -4.45 15.73
CA ASN A 307 5.46 -5.29 15.18
C ASN A 307 5.26 -6.75 15.62
N SER A 308 5.63 -7.71 14.77
CA SER A 308 5.50 -9.14 15.07
C SER A 308 6.83 -9.87 15.27
N GLY A 309 7.94 -9.15 15.51
CA GLY A 309 9.26 -9.77 15.69
C GLY A 309 10.23 -8.94 16.51
N LEU A 310 11.53 -9.06 16.22
CA LEU A 310 12.57 -8.38 16.98
C LEU A 310 12.47 -6.87 16.80
N CYS A 311 12.78 -6.11 17.86
CA CYS A 311 12.72 -4.66 17.84
C CYS A 311 13.95 -4.04 18.48
N LYS A 312 14.51 -3.03 17.81
CA LYS A 312 15.56 -2.14 18.30
C LYS A 312 15.07 -0.70 18.27
N ILE A 313 15.21 -0.01 19.39
CA ILE A 313 14.86 1.41 19.52
C ILE A 313 16.07 2.15 20.06
N ALA A 314 16.50 3.20 19.36
CA ALA A 314 17.61 4.04 19.74
C ALA A 314 17.27 5.52 19.61
N SER A 315 17.76 6.35 20.53
CA SER A 315 17.70 7.81 20.45
C SER A 315 16.30 8.41 20.22
N CYS A 316 15.23 7.72 20.62
CA CYS A 316 13.86 8.18 20.41
C CYS A 316 13.35 9.06 21.57
N ASN A 317 12.55 10.06 21.24
CA ASN A 317 11.81 10.87 22.22
C ASN A 317 10.37 10.38 22.33
N ILE A 318 10.06 9.67 23.41
CA ILE A 318 8.74 9.08 23.65
C ILE A 318 8.06 9.87 24.78
N ASP A 319 6.92 10.51 24.49
CA ASP A 319 6.10 11.06 25.56
C ASP A 319 5.47 9.94 26.40
N GLY A 320 5.25 10.18 27.70
CA GLY A 320 4.83 9.12 28.65
C GLY A 320 3.46 8.47 28.38
N ARG A 321 2.85 8.72 27.22
CA ARG A 321 1.58 8.14 26.76
C ARG A 321 1.73 7.34 25.47
N SER A 322 2.81 7.55 24.72
CA SER A 322 3.11 6.78 23.54
C SER A 322 3.81 5.48 23.92
N TYR A 323 3.39 4.37 23.32
CA TYR A 323 4.13 3.12 23.44
C TYR A 323 4.13 2.32 22.12
N LEU A 324 4.98 1.30 22.05
CA LEU A 324 5.15 0.43 20.89
C LEU A 324 4.57 -0.94 21.22
N ASN A 325 3.68 -1.46 20.37
CA ASN A 325 3.04 -2.76 20.56
C ASN A 325 3.85 -3.83 19.81
N ASN A 326 4.37 -4.81 20.52
CA ASN A 326 4.98 -5.99 19.93
C ASN A 326 4.17 -7.18 20.44
N ASP A 327 3.63 -8.01 19.54
CA ASP A 327 2.57 -8.97 19.89
C ASP A 327 3.00 -10.14 20.81
N ASP A 328 4.18 -10.05 21.45
CA ASP A 328 4.64 -10.93 22.52
C ASP A 328 5.37 -10.18 23.68
N VAL A 329 5.37 -8.83 23.73
CA VAL A 329 5.97 -8.06 24.84
C VAL A 329 4.99 -7.04 25.42
N LEU A 330 4.67 -7.28 26.70
CA LEU A 330 3.91 -6.44 27.61
C LEU A 330 4.46 -5.01 27.70
N PHE A 331 3.55 -4.04 27.62
CA PHE A 331 3.80 -2.62 27.85
C PHE A 331 4.33 -2.35 29.25
N ILE A 332 5.20 -1.36 29.34
CA ILE A 332 5.73 -0.86 30.60
C ILE A 332 4.76 0.24 31.10
N ASP A 333 4.09 -0.02 32.23
CA ASP A 333 3.36 0.95 33.06
C ASP A 333 4.27 2.15 33.41
N GLU A 334 3.71 3.36 33.56
CA GLU A 334 4.40 4.57 34.05
C GLU A 334 5.24 4.31 35.32
N LYS A 335 4.82 3.37 36.18
CA LYS A 335 5.61 2.93 37.35
C LYS A 335 6.87 2.13 37.01
N ASP A 336 6.83 1.28 36.00
CA ASP A 336 7.96 0.45 35.57
C ASP A 336 8.86 1.18 34.55
N PHE A 337 8.32 2.19 33.87
CA PHE A 337 9.08 3.04 32.95
C PHE A 337 10.07 3.90 33.71
N ASN A 338 9.74 4.32 34.93
CA ASN A 338 10.70 5.01 35.81
C ASN A 338 11.84 4.08 36.29
N LEU A 339 11.59 2.77 36.43
CA LEU A 339 12.59 1.75 36.76
C LEU A 339 13.54 1.46 35.58
N LEU A 340 13.03 1.52 34.36
CA LEU A 340 13.82 1.44 33.13
C LEU A 340 14.57 2.75 32.87
N LYS A 341 13.95 3.92 33.08
CA LYS A 341 14.57 5.25 32.94
C LYS A 341 15.84 5.41 33.79
N ASP A 342 15.86 4.86 35.00
CA ASP A 342 17.04 4.90 35.88
C ASP A 342 18.18 3.96 35.42
N ASN A 343 17.90 2.95 34.59
CA ASN A 343 18.89 2.06 33.98
C ASN A 343 19.27 2.44 32.53
N ILE A 344 18.38 3.12 31.80
CA ILE A 344 18.51 3.50 30.39
C ILE A 344 19.49 4.64 30.16
N ILE A 345 19.72 5.49 31.17
CA ILE A 345 20.59 6.67 31.03
C ILE A 345 22.07 6.31 30.76
N ASN A 346 22.49 5.04 30.89
CA ASN A 346 23.91 4.66 30.77
C ASN A 346 24.28 3.53 29.78
N SER A 347 23.36 2.93 29.00
CA SER A 347 23.75 1.75 28.19
C SER A 347 23.09 1.58 26.81
N GLY A 348 22.96 2.64 26.00
CA GLY A 348 23.10 2.65 24.52
C GLY A 348 22.23 1.78 23.59
N GLU A 349 21.56 0.71 24.05
CA GLU A 349 20.78 -0.19 23.20
C GLU A 349 19.82 -1.01 24.08
N ILE A 350 18.54 -1.06 23.71
CA ILE A 350 17.59 -2.03 24.26
C ILE A 350 17.33 -3.05 23.16
N VAL A 351 17.94 -4.23 23.31
CA VAL A 351 17.65 -5.40 22.46
C VAL A 351 16.67 -6.28 23.24
N PHE A 352 15.45 -6.41 22.73
CA PHE A 352 14.53 -7.45 23.19
C PHE A 352 14.83 -8.70 22.38
N ASP A 353 15.67 -9.60 22.91
CA ASP A 353 15.93 -10.91 22.34
C ASP A 353 14.96 -11.93 22.95
N TYR A 354 14.22 -12.64 22.10
CA TYR A 354 13.24 -13.64 22.53
C TYR A 354 13.75 -15.02 22.14
N ASP A 355 14.68 -15.54 22.94
CA ASP A 355 14.98 -16.97 22.93
C ASP A 355 13.99 -17.65 23.90
N ARG A 356 13.26 -18.65 23.42
CA ARG A 356 12.28 -19.39 24.23
C ARG A 356 13.01 -20.25 25.25
N ASP A 357 13.36 -19.68 26.39
CA ASP A 357 13.64 -20.40 27.64
C ASP A 357 13.55 -19.45 28.84
N VAL A 358 12.35 -18.90 29.09
CA VAL A 358 12.07 -18.29 30.40
C VAL A 358 11.57 -19.38 31.36
N PRO A 359 12.22 -19.54 32.53
CA PRO A 359 11.87 -20.58 33.49
C PRO A 359 10.48 -20.35 34.09
N ILE A 360 9.72 -21.44 34.16
CA ILE A 360 8.42 -21.51 34.83
C ILE A 360 8.62 -21.10 36.30
N TYR A 361 7.99 -19.99 36.70
CA TYR A 361 7.79 -19.66 38.11
C TYR A 361 7.08 -20.83 38.80
N GLU A 362 7.68 -21.32 39.89
CA GLU A 362 7.19 -22.43 40.72
C GLU A 362 5.72 -22.24 41.12
N SER A 363 4.83 -23.04 40.51
CA SER A 363 3.51 -23.32 41.09
C SER A 363 3.55 -24.69 41.78
N PHE A 364 3.41 -24.65 43.10
CA PHE A 364 2.92 -25.68 44.03
C PHE A 364 2.79 -27.13 43.52
N LYS A 365 3.48 -28.04 44.23
CA LYS A 365 3.34 -29.49 44.18
C LYS A 365 1.87 -29.94 44.26
N GLY A 366 1.42 -30.65 43.23
CA GLY A 366 0.21 -31.48 43.24
C GLY A 366 0.39 -32.69 42.32
N HIS A 367 0.54 -33.88 42.89
CA HIS A 367 0.69 -35.13 42.17
C HIS A 367 -0.54 -35.47 41.32
N GLY A 368 -0.31 -35.87 40.06
CA GLY A 368 -1.29 -36.57 39.24
C GLY A 368 -0.61 -37.25 38.05
N LYS A 369 -0.35 -38.56 38.16
CA LYS A 369 0.03 -39.40 37.02
C LYS A 369 -1.22 -39.64 36.15
N SER A 370 -1.11 -39.55 34.84
CA SER A 370 -1.89 -40.39 33.94
C SER A 370 -1.18 -40.64 32.61
N ASN A 371 -1.41 -41.84 32.12
CA ASN A 371 -0.70 -42.54 31.06
C ASN A 371 -0.98 -41.96 29.67
N GLY A 372 0.01 -42.10 28.79
CA GLY A 372 -0.17 -41.88 27.37
C GLY A 372 -0.95 -43.00 26.68
N THR A 373 -1.49 -42.66 25.52
CA THR A 373 -1.79 -43.58 24.44
C THR A 373 -1.59 -42.85 23.11
N ASN A 374 -0.74 -43.43 22.27
CA ASN A 374 -0.66 -43.21 20.83
C ASN A 374 -2.03 -43.45 20.18
N SER A 375 -2.36 -42.63 19.19
CA SER A 375 -3.19 -43.07 18.07
C SER A 375 -2.74 -42.37 16.80
N ASN A 376 -2.18 -43.17 15.90
CA ASN A 376 -2.08 -42.91 14.47
C ASN A 376 -3.45 -42.55 13.91
N LEU A 377 -3.49 -41.62 12.96
CA LEU A 377 -4.49 -41.59 11.90
C LEU A 377 -3.78 -41.07 10.64
N GLU A 378 -3.54 -42.02 9.73
CA GLU A 378 -3.38 -41.79 8.29
C GLU A 378 -4.74 -41.44 7.67
N ASP A 379 -4.65 -40.87 6.47
CA ASP A 379 -5.67 -40.72 5.43
C ASP A 379 -6.79 -39.69 5.68
N ASP A 380 -6.79 -38.59 4.92
CA ASP A 380 -7.67 -38.50 3.73
C ASP A 380 -7.53 -37.16 2.95
N LEU A 381 -7.63 -37.29 1.62
CA LEU A 381 -8.00 -36.32 0.56
C LEU A 381 -6.91 -35.40 -0.02
N ASP A 382 -6.42 -35.64 -1.25
CA ASP A 382 -7.01 -35.51 -2.59
C ASP A 382 -7.10 -34.08 -3.17
N ASN A 383 -6.37 -33.93 -4.28
CA ASN A 383 -6.66 -33.15 -5.48
C ASN A 383 -6.91 -31.64 -5.37
N ASP A 384 -5.87 -30.86 -5.70
CA ASP A 384 -6.06 -29.73 -6.61
C ASP A 384 -4.84 -29.56 -7.54
N LYS A 385 -4.98 -30.04 -8.77
CA LYS A 385 -4.13 -29.71 -9.92
C LYS A 385 -4.98 -28.89 -10.86
N SER A 386 -4.91 -27.56 -10.77
CA SER A 386 -5.40 -26.69 -11.82
C SER A 386 -4.29 -26.46 -12.83
N ASP A 387 -4.54 -27.06 -13.99
CA ASP A 387 -3.79 -27.07 -15.23
C ASP A 387 -3.98 -25.71 -15.95
N ASP A 388 -3.01 -24.80 -15.87
CA ASP A 388 -3.03 -23.54 -16.62
C ASP A 388 -2.60 -23.77 -18.07
N GLY A 389 -3.51 -24.38 -18.84
CA GLY A 389 -3.39 -24.56 -20.28
C GLY A 389 -3.60 -23.25 -21.05
N TYR A 390 -2.52 -22.55 -21.38
CA TYR A 390 -2.51 -21.57 -22.46
C TYR A 390 -2.63 -22.27 -23.82
N PRO A 391 -3.51 -21.82 -24.75
CA PRO A 391 -3.52 -22.34 -26.11
C PRO A 391 -2.30 -21.83 -26.89
N PRO A 392 -1.69 -22.64 -27.78
CA PRO A 392 -0.53 -22.22 -28.55
C PRO A 392 -0.92 -21.21 -29.63
N LEU A 393 -0.21 -20.09 -29.64
CA LEU A 393 -0.15 -19.11 -30.73
C LEU A 393 0.29 -19.79 -32.03
N GLY A 394 -0.62 -19.81 -33.01
CA GLY A 394 -0.34 -20.25 -34.37
C GLY A 394 0.64 -19.30 -35.09
N ALA A 395 1.66 -19.90 -35.71
CA ALA A 395 2.62 -19.23 -36.57
C ALA A 395 2.02 -18.94 -37.98
N LEU A 396 2.46 -17.83 -38.56
CA LEU A 396 2.08 -17.31 -39.88
C LEU A 396 2.59 -18.12 -41.09
N PHE A 397 1.95 -17.81 -42.24
CA PHE A 397 2.38 -17.86 -43.65
C PHE A 397 2.23 -19.18 -44.44
N ARG A 398 1.12 -19.33 -45.16
CA ARG A 398 0.98 -19.04 -46.61
C ARG A 398 -0.48 -19.19 -47.06
#